data_AF-A0A6G2DG42-F1
#
_entry.id   AF-A0A6G2DG42-F1
#
_cell.length_a   1.000
_cell.length_b   1.000
_cell.length_c   1.000
_cell.angle_alpha   90.00
_cell.angle_beta   90.00
_cell.angle_gamma   90.00
#
_symmetry.space_group_name_H-M   'P 1'
#
loop_
_entity.id
_entity.type
_entity.pdbx_description
1 polymer ?
#
loop_
_entity_poly.entity_id
_entity_poly.type
_entity_poly.pdbx_seq_one_letter_code
_entity_poly.pdbx_strand_id
1 'polypeptide(L)'
;TNIIKELSEQSLIYETGDEFSEFSGSGRRRKTISITDNIPYVVGGIEINVLGIFLSLCDLQGKTLFETEILNEDYPISEINSTIT
;
A
#
# COMPACT_ATOMS: atom_id res chain seq x y z
N THR A 1 3.42 9.80 -22.83
CA THR A 1 4.90 9.68 -22.84
C THR A 1 5.55 10.60 -21.82
N ASN A 2 5.24 11.90 -21.79
CA ASN A 2 5.90 12.83 -20.85
C ASN A 2 5.67 12.50 -19.36
N ILE A 3 4.44 12.14 -18.96
CA ILE A 3 4.13 11.74 -17.58
C ILE A 3 4.96 10.53 -17.16
N ILE A 4 5.01 9.48 -17.99
CA ILE A 4 5.78 8.27 -17.71
C ILE A 4 7.28 8.58 -17.61
N LYS A 5 7.79 9.44 -18.49
CA LYS A 5 9.20 9.88 -18.45
C LYS A 5 9.51 10.61 -17.15
N GLU A 6 8.66 11.55 -16.77
CA GLU A 6 8.82 12.34 -15.54
C GLU A 6 8.76 11.45 -14.29
N LEU A 7 7.76 10.57 -14.19
CA LEU A 7 7.64 9.63 -13.07
C LEU A 7 8.82 8.65 -13.00
N SER A 8 9.36 8.23 -14.15
CA SER A 8 10.55 7.37 -14.22
C SER A 8 11.83 8.13 -13.82
N GLU A 9 11.98 9.39 -14.22
CA GLU A 9 13.09 10.26 -13.82
C GLU A 9 13.07 10.54 -12.31
N GLN A 10 11.88 10.66 -11.71
CA GLN A 10 11.69 10.75 -10.26
C GLN A 10 11.84 9.41 -9.54
N SER A 11 12.16 8.32 -10.25
CA SER A 11 12.25 6.96 -9.72
C SER A 11 10.96 6.48 -9.03
N LEU A 12 9.79 6.99 -9.42
CA LEU A 12 8.49 6.57 -8.88
C LEU A 12 7.96 5.30 -9.56
N ILE A 13 8.35 5.07 -10.81
CA ILE A 13 7.95 3.92 -11.62
C ILE A 13 9.14 3.36 -12.40
N TYR A 14 9.05 2.09 -12.81
CA TYR A 14 10.02 1.42 -13.67
C TYR A 14 9.33 0.51 -14.69
N GLU A 15 9.95 0.31 -15.85
CA GLU A 15 9.52 -0.73 -16.80
C GLU A 15 9.91 -2.11 -16.24
N THR A 16 8.94 -3.01 -16.16
CA THR A 16 9.23 -4.41 -15.81
C THR A 16 9.72 -5.16 -17.05
N GLY A 17 10.32 -6.34 -16.84
CA GLY A 17 10.66 -7.26 -17.94
C GLY A 17 9.45 -7.97 -18.53
N ASP A 18 8.26 -7.76 -17.97
CA ASP A 18 7.04 -8.43 -18.40
C ASP A 18 6.44 -7.73 -19.60
N GLU A 19 5.97 -8.55 -20.54
CA GLU A 19 5.35 -8.10 -21.76
C GLU A 19 3.96 -8.71 -21.91
N PHE A 20 2.99 -7.87 -22.25
CA PHE A 20 1.61 -8.27 -22.45
C PHE A 20 1.12 -7.94 -23.87
N SER A 21 0.24 -8.78 -24.40
CA SER A 21 -0.55 -8.48 -25.60
C SER A 21 -2.02 -8.77 -25.36
N GLU A 22 -2.89 -7.85 -25.80
CA GLU A 22 -4.34 -8.04 -25.85
C GLU A 22 -4.77 -8.98 -26.98
N PHE A 23 -3.91 -9.19 -27.97
CA PHE A 23 -4.23 -9.92 -29.20
C PHE A 23 -3.22 -11.03 -29.46
N SER A 24 -3.71 -12.16 -29.97
CA SER A 24 -2.87 -13.26 -30.46
C SER A 24 -2.27 -12.87 -31.82
N GLY A 25 -0.97 -12.60 -31.86
CA GLY A 25 -0.24 -12.26 -33.08
C GLY A 25 1.21 -11.82 -32.80
N SER A 26 2.01 -11.63 -33.85
CA SER A 26 3.42 -11.22 -33.76
C SER A 26 3.64 -9.71 -33.57
N GLY A 27 2.59 -8.97 -33.24
CA GLY A 27 2.66 -7.52 -33.04
C GLY A 27 3.59 -7.13 -31.90
N ARG A 28 3.98 -5.85 -31.87
CA ARG A 28 4.84 -5.31 -30.80
C ARG A 28 4.13 -5.47 -29.45
N ARG A 29 4.76 -6.23 -28.55
CA ARG A 29 4.25 -6.43 -27.19
C ARG A 29 4.40 -5.15 -26.37
N ARG A 30 3.45 -4.92 -25.46
CA ARG A 30 3.48 -3.77 -24.55
C ARG A 30 4.27 -4.17 -23.31
N LYS A 31 5.14 -3.27 -22.84
CA LYS A 31 5.85 -3.46 -21.57
C LYS A 31 4.97 -3.04 -20.41
N THR A 32 5.07 -3.77 -19.32
CA THR A 32 4.42 -3.41 -18.07
C THR A 32 5.26 -2.37 -17.32
N ILE A 33 4.59 -1.47 -16.62
CA ILE A 33 5.20 -0.44 -15.77
C ILE A 33 4.70 -0.68 -14.35
N SER A 34 5.61 -0.69 -13.38
CA SER A 34 5.30 -0.89 -11.96
C SER A 34 5.76 0.29 -11.11
N ILE A 35 5.12 0.47 -9.96
CA ILE A 35 5.52 1.42 -8.92
C ILE A 35 6.73 0.86 -8.18
N THR A 36 7.72 1.68 -7.87
CA THR A 36 8.88 1.22 -7.10
C THR A 36 8.53 0.90 -5.64
N ASP A 37 9.25 -0.05 -5.06
CA ASP A 37 9.30 -0.40 -3.63
C ASP A 37 10.40 0.36 -2.85
N ASN A 38 11.28 1.09 -3.53
CA ASN A 38 12.45 1.73 -2.92
C ASN A 38 12.15 3.08 -2.25
N ILE A 39 10.90 3.53 -2.24
CA ILE A 39 10.55 4.82 -1.62
C ILE A 39 9.96 4.56 -0.23
N PRO A 40 10.42 5.26 0.82
CA PRO A 40 9.95 5.08 2.18
C PRO A 40 8.57 5.72 2.41
N TYR A 41 7.64 5.58 1.47
CA TYR A 41 6.26 5.95 1.70
C TYR A 41 5.56 4.80 2.39
N VAL A 42 5.07 5.08 3.60
CA VAL A 42 4.24 4.16 4.36
C VAL A 42 2.79 4.57 4.17
N VAL A 43 2.01 3.71 3.53
CA VAL A 43 0.56 3.87 3.42
C VAL A 43 -0.04 3.11 4.57
N GLY A 44 -0.48 3.83 5.60
CA GLY A 44 -1.12 3.24 6.76
C GLY A 44 -2.63 3.37 6.74
N GLY A 45 -3.31 2.41 7.36
CA GLY A 45 -4.75 2.45 7.61
C GLY A 45 -5.05 2.36 9.09
N ILE A 46 -6.12 3.02 9.52
CA ILE A 46 -6.74 2.80 10.82
C ILE A 46 -8.15 2.30 10.56
N GLU A 47 -8.47 1.13 11.09
CA GLU A 47 -9.83 0.61 11.11
C GLU A 47 -10.32 0.58 12.56
N ILE A 48 -11.52 1.12 12.78
CA ILE A 48 -12.18 1.08 14.09
C ILE A 48 -13.52 0.39 13.89
N ASN A 49 -13.72 -0.74 14.57
CA ASN A 49 -14.95 -1.51 14.50
C ASN A 49 -15.33 -2.08 15.88
N VAL A 50 -16.37 -2.91 15.93
CA VAL A 50 -16.89 -3.49 17.19
C VAL A 50 -15.88 -4.38 17.92
N LEU A 51 -14.88 -4.90 17.21
CA LEU A 51 -13.84 -5.77 17.78
C LEU A 51 -12.70 -4.95 18.39
N GLY A 52 -12.41 -3.76 17.87
CA GLY A 52 -11.29 -2.96 18.36
C GLY A 52 -10.78 -1.92 17.37
N ILE A 53 -9.53 -1.50 17.59
CA ILE A 53 -8.76 -0.58 16.75
C ILE A 53 -7.65 -1.38 16.06
N PHE A 54 -7.56 -1.29 14.75
CA PHE A 54 -6.58 -1.98 13.94
C PHE A 54 -5.75 -0.96 13.18
N LEU A 55 -4.44 -1.10 13.23
CA LEU A 55 -3.49 -0.25 12.51
C LEU A 55 -2.66 -1.12 11.59
N SER A 56 -2.54 -0.71 10.33
CA SER A 56 -1.65 -1.32 9.36
C SER A 56 -0.71 -0.28 8.77
N LEU A 57 0.50 -0.71 8.45
CA LEU A 57 1.48 0.03 7.67
C LEU A 57 1.80 -0.83 6.45
N CYS A 58 1.61 -0.29 5.26
CA CYS A 58 1.90 -0.96 3.99
C CYS A 58 2.90 -0.17 3.17
N ASP A 59 3.58 -0.85 2.26
CA ASP A 59 4.30 -0.19 1.17
C ASP A 59 3.33 0.38 0.12
N LEU A 60 3.87 1.09 -0.88
CA LEU A 60 3.09 1.66 -1.98
C LEU A 60 2.40 0.61 -2.87
N GLN A 61 2.81 -0.65 -2.79
CA GLN A 61 2.20 -1.75 -3.53
C GLN A 61 1.08 -2.42 -2.72
N GLY A 62 0.82 -1.93 -1.49
CA GLY A 62 -0.20 -2.46 -0.60
C GLY A 62 0.24 -3.69 0.19
N LYS A 63 1.53 -4.04 0.18
CA LYS A 63 2.06 -5.13 1.01
C LYS A 63 2.19 -4.64 2.45
N THR A 64 1.59 -5.37 3.38
CA THR A 64 1.71 -5.10 4.82
C THR A 64 3.16 -5.27 5.28
N LEU A 65 3.69 -4.22 5.90
CA LEU A 65 5.00 -4.18 6.55
C LEU A 65 4.87 -4.37 8.06
N PHE A 66 3.81 -3.82 8.65
CA PHE A 66 3.52 -3.91 10.07
C PHE A 66 2.01 -3.84 10.30
N GLU A 67 1.54 -4.58 11.30
CA GLU A 67 0.16 -4.56 11.76
C GLU A 67 0.14 -4.64 13.29
N THR A 68 -0.82 -3.95 13.89
CA THR A 68 -1.10 -4.05 15.32
C THR A 68 -2.58 -3.82 15.57
N GLU A 69 -3.09 -4.41 16.64
CA GLU A 69 -4.48 -4.27 17.05
C GLU A 69 -4.59 -3.99 18.55
N ILE A 70 -5.69 -3.34 18.92
CA ILE A 70 -6.14 -3.17 20.30
C ILE A 70 -7.57 -3.67 20.33
N LEU A 71 -7.80 -4.82 20.95
CA LEU A 71 -9.14 -5.39 21.03
C LEU A 71 -9.93 -4.71 22.15
N ASN A 72 -11.23 -4.57 21.95
CA ASN A 72 -12.12 -3.97 22.95
C ASN A 72 -12.19 -4.80 24.24
N GLU A 73 -11.93 -6.11 24.17
CA GLU A 73 -11.87 -6.98 25.35
C GLU A 73 -10.65 -6.73 26.23
N ASP A 74 -9.58 -6.15 25.67
CA ASP A 74 -8.38 -5.76 26.42
C ASP A 74 -8.60 -4.44 27.18
N TYR A 75 -9.68 -3.71 26.89
CA TYR A 75 -10.02 -2.47 27.57
C TYR A 75 -10.99 -2.72 28.74
N PRO A 76 -10.58 -2.49 29.99
CA PRO A 76 -11.49 -2.65 31.13
C PRO A 76 -12.62 -1.61 31.02
N ILE A 77 -13.87 -2.06 31.06
CA ILE A 77 -15.08 -1.21 30.99
C ILE A 77 -15.04 -0.08 32.03
N SER A 78 -14.37 -0.29 33.17
CA SER A 78 -14.16 0.72 34.20
C SER A 78 -13.39 1.96 33.73
N GLU A 79 -12.70 1.90 32.59
CA GLU A 79 -11.81 2.94 32.10
C GLU A 79 -12.32 3.62 30.81
N ILE A 80 -13.57 3.36 30.40
CA ILE A 80 -14.15 3.87 29.14
C ILE A 80 -14.19 5.41 29.05
N ASN A 81 -14.24 6.11 30.19
CA ASN A 81 -14.22 7.57 30.27
C ASN A 81 -12.85 8.12 30.72
N SER A 82 -11.82 7.27 30.82
CA SER A 82 -10.49 7.74 31.20
C SER A 82 -9.93 8.59 30.06
N THR A 83 -9.45 9.79 30.43
CA THR A 83 -8.75 10.66 29.49
C THR A 83 -7.26 10.43 29.68
N ILE A 84 -6.58 9.89 28.67
CA ILE A 84 -5.13 9.78 28.68
C ILE A 84 -4.58 11.22 28.65
N THR A 85 -3.92 11.63 29.73
CA THR A 85 -3.37 12.98 29.91
C THR A 85 -1.88 13.01 29.57
#